data_AF-T2JRX8-F1
#
_entry.id   AF-T2JRX8-F1
#
_cell.length_a   1.000
_cell.length_b   1.000
_cell.length_c   1.000
_cell.angle_alpha   90.00
_cell.angle_beta   90.00
_cell.angle_gamma   90.00
#
_symmetry.space_group_name_H-M   'P 1'
#
loop_
_entity.id
_entity.type
_entity.pdbx_description
1 polymer ?
#
loop_
_entity_poly.entity_id
_entity_poly.type
_entity_poly.pdbx_seq_one_letter_code
_entity_poly.pdbx_strand_id
1 'polypeptide(L)'
;MIKSRRKLWLFVGLFFSVIILLTLLVAPSRNQLMSGSTFGVAPDGYAAWYEFMQERNAPIERWQKSFKTLQQNYSDNSITLLRVYGKSAQFAVSKTEREWVKKGNTLVNLAFQGRVTEAPFSTSHETDFGAVKIETTRRNTDSFKAILKDDFGAIIWQEKQSEGKIIYVTTPYLAANAYKLSPGNYDFLANLLESSGGNKILVDEYIHGYKDKETQEIEETSNVFCLFTKHYIINYFNSRISDCLNSYFCL
;
A
#
# COMPACT_ATOMS: atom_id res chain seq x y z
N MET A 1 -24.78 58.87 -7.94
CA MET A 1 -24.63 57.53 -8.56
C MET A 1 -23.27 56.82 -8.35
N ILE A 2 -22.24 57.44 -7.76
CA ILE A 2 -20.89 56.82 -7.60
C ILE A 2 -20.76 55.90 -6.37
N LYS A 3 -21.55 56.14 -5.30
CA LYS A 3 -21.50 55.39 -4.03
C LYS A 3 -21.95 53.92 -4.14
N SER A 4 -22.81 53.60 -5.11
CA SER A 4 -23.36 52.26 -5.36
C SER A 4 -22.32 51.30 -5.96
N ARG A 5 -21.49 51.78 -6.89
CA ARG A 5 -20.46 50.95 -7.55
C ARG A 5 -19.36 50.50 -6.58
N ARG A 6 -18.97 51.34 -5.62
CA ARG A 6 -17.93 50.99 -4.62
C ARG A 6 -18.41 49.92 -3.64
N LYS A 7 -19.69 49.94 -3.24
CA LYS A 7 -20.29 48.87 -2.43
C LYS A 7 -20.39 47.56 -3.21
N LEU A 8 -20.74 47.63 -4.50
CA LEU A 8 -20.79 46.46 -5.37
C LEU A 8 -19.43 45.75 -5.48
N TRP A 9 -18.34 46.50 -5.69
CA TRP A 9 -16.98 45.92 -5.73
C TRP A 9 -16.53 45.30 -4.41
N LEU A 10 -16.96 45.85 -3.26
CA LEU A 10 -16.71 45.25 -1.95
C LEU A 10 -17.44 43.92 -1.78
N PHE A 11 -18.70 43.83 -2.22
CA PHE A 11 -19.45 42.57 -2.18
C PHE A 11 -18.88 41.52 -3.13
N VAL A 12 -18.43 41.92 -4.32
CA VAL A 12 -17.76 41.01 -5.27
C VAL A 12 -16.44 40.50 -4.67
N GLY A 13 -15.63 41.37 -4.09
CA GLY A 13 -14.38 40.96 -3.42
C GLY A 13 -14.61 40.02 -2.24
N LEU A 14 -15.64 40.30 -1.42
CA LEU A 14 -16.02 39.42 -0.31
C LEU A 14 -16.51 38.06 -0.81
N PHE A 15 -17.32 38.03 -1.86
CA PHE A 15 -17.83 36.80 -2.46
C PHE A 15 -16.70 35.91 -3.00
N PHE A 16 -15.75 36.48 -3.75
CA PHE A 16 -14.59 35.74 -4.23
C PHE A 16 -13.67 35.28 -3.09
N SER A 17 -13.47 36.10 -2.05
CA SER A 17 -12.70 35.72 -0.86
C SER A 17 -13.32 34.52 -0.14
N VAL A 18 -14.64 34.53 0.05
CA VAL A 18 -15.38 33.41 0.67
C VAL A 18 -15.29 32.15 -0.20
N ILE A 19 -15.42 32.27 -1.51
CA ILE A 19 -15.25 31.13 -2.43
C ILE A 19 -13.84 30.56 -2.32
N ILE A 20 -12.80 31.40 -2.37
CA ILE A 20 -11.40 30.95 -2.24
C ILE A 20 -11.20 30.23 -0.89
N LEU A 21 -11.71 30.80 0.19
CA LEU A 21 -11.60 30.19 1.52
C LEU A 21 -12.32 28.83 1.59
N LEU A 22 -13.53 28.73 1.03
CA LEU A 22 -14.28 27.47 0.96
C LEU A 22 -13.55 26.44 0.09
N THR A 23 -12.95 26.84 -1.04
CA THR A 23 -12.17 25.92 -1.88
C THR A 23 -10.91 25.41 -1.18
N LEU A 24 -10.26 26.23 -0.34
CA LEU A 24 -9.10 25.79 0.44
C LEU A 24 -9.48 24.85 1.59
N LEU A 25 -10.68 25.00 2.16
CA LEU A 25 -11.19 24.11 3.22
C LEU A 25 -11.72 22.76 2.68
N VAL A 26 -12.25 22.76 1.46
CA VAL A 26 -12.79 21.56 0.80
C VAL A 26 -11.75 20.89 -0.11
N ALA A 27 -10.61 21.54 -0.36
CA ALA A 27 -9.52 20.96 -1.14
C ALA A 27 -9.15 19.59 -0.53
N PRO A 28 -9.33 18.48 -1.28
CA PRO A 28 -8.99 17.16 -0.77
C PRO A 28 -7.50 17.17 -0.45
N SER A 29 -7.16 17.04 0.84
CA SER A 29 -5.79 16.71 1.20
C SER A 29 -5.50 15.37 0.51
N ARG A 30 -4.49 15.33 -0.37
CA ARG A 30 -4.06 14.09 -1.03
C ARG A 30 -3.59 13.13 0.06
N ASN A 31 -4.52 12.34 0.59
CA ASN A 31 -4.22 11.36 1.61
C ASN A 31 -3.70 10.13 0.87
N GLN A 32 -2.37 10.11 0.65
CA GLN A 32 -1.67 9.02 -0.04
C GLN A 32 -1.96 7.63 0.55
N LEU A 33 -2.48 7.59 1.78
CA LEU A 33 -2.97 6.40 2.46
C LEU A 33 -4.03 5.64 1.66
N MET A 34 -4.92 6.33 0.93
CA MET A 34 -5.98 5.64 0.19
C MET A 34 -5.54 5.16 -1.21
N SER A 35 -4.37 5.61 -1.66
CA SER A 35 -3.87 5.20 -2.96
C SER A 35 -3.43 3.75 -2.91
N GLY A 36 -3.85 2.95 -3.89
CA GLY A 36 -3.65 1.50 -3.86
C GLY A 36 -4.56 0.71 -2.91
N SER A 37 -5.31 1.36 -2.02
CA SER A 37 -6.19 0.69 -1.06
C SER A 37 -7.49 0.22 -1.72
N THR A 38 -8.00 -0.92 -1.27
CA THR A 38 -9.33 -1.46 -1.66
C THR A 38 -10.50 -0.72 -1.00
N PHE A 39 -10.24 0.22 -0.10
CA PHE A 39 -11.23 1.22 0.36
C PHE A 39 -11.21 2.50 -0.49
N GLY A 40 -10.16 2.69 -1.30
CA GLY A 40 -9.98 3.88 -2.14
C GLY A 40 -10.87 3.86 -3.38
N VAL A 41 -11.77 4.84 -3.49
CA VAL A 41 -12.65 5.06 -4.66
C VAL A 41 -12.08 6.03 -5.69
N ALA A 42 -10.95 6.67 -5.39
CA ALA A 42 -10.24 7.55 -6.33
C ALA A 42 -9.63 6.74 -7.50
N PRO A 43 -9.25 7.35 -8.64
CA PRO A 43 -8.73 6.64 -9.81
C PRO A 43 -7.53 5.73 -9.53
N ASP A 44 -6.72 6.08 -8.53
CA ASP A 44 -5.52 5.37 -8.07
C ASP A 44 -5.80 4.36 -6.93
N GLY A 45 -7.05 4.22 -6.50
CA GLY A 45 -7.51 3.19 -5.55
C GLY A 45 -7.91 1.89 -6.23
N TYR A 46 -8.31 0.89 -5.42
CA TYR A 46 -8.60 -0.48 -5.85
C TYR A 46 -10.01 -0.96 -5.46
N ALA A 47 -10.91 -0.07 -5.01
CA ALA A 47 -12.25 -0.46 -4.59
C ALA A 47 -13.05 -1.20 -5.68
N ALA A 48 -13.00 -0.74 -6.93
CA ALA A 48 -13.74 -1.37 -8.03
C ALA A 48 -13.15 -2.74 -8.41
N TRP A 49 -11.82 -2.90 -8.36
CA TRP A 49 -11.20 -4.21 -8.58
C TRP A 49 -11.48 -5.19 -7.44
N TYR A 50 -11.52 -4.71 -6.20
CA TYR A 50 -11.89 -5.56 -5.06
C TYR A 50 -13.35 -6.02 -5.17
N GLU A 51 -14.28 -5.13 -5.51
CA GLU A 51 -15.69 -5.48 -5.78
C GLU A 51 -15.80 -6.53 -6.90
N PHE A 52 -15.08 -6.33 -8.01
CA PHE A 52 -14.97 -7.32 -9.08
C PHE A 52 -14.50 -8.69 -8.59
N MET A 53 -13.52 -8.75 -7.68
CA MET A 53 -13.07 -10.00 -7.06
C MET A 53 -14.14 -10.64 -6.17
N GLN A 54 -14.95 -9.84 -5.47
CA GLN A 54 -16.06 -10.33 -4.66
C GLN A 54 -17.20 -10.90 -5.52
N GLU A 55 -17.57 -10.20 -6.59
CA GLU A 55 -18.64 -10.62 -7.51
C GLU A 55 -18.35 -11.97 -8.17
N ARG A 56 -17.06 -12.27 -8.45
CA ARG A 56 -16.62 -13.57 -8.98
C ARG A 56 -16.43 -14.66 -7.91
N ASN A 57 -16.77 -14.40 -6.65
CA ASN A 57 -16.61 -15.31 -5.52
C ASN A 57 -15.14 -15.75 -5.27
N ALA A 58 -14.17 -14.86 -5.53
CA ALA A 58 -12.79 -15.15 -5.19
C ALA A 58 -12.61 -15.25 -3.66
N PRO A 59 -11.69 -16.09 -3.14
CA PRO A 59 -11.41 -16.22 -1.71
C PRO A 59 -10.56 -15.05 -1.20
N ILE A 60 -11.05 -13.83 -1.42
CA ILE A 60 -10.35 -12.57 -1.14
C ILE A 60 -10.82 -11.94 0.17
N GLU A 61 -9.87 -11.51 1.00
CA GLU A 61 -10.14 -10.83 2.27
C GLU A 61 -9.20 -9.63 2.43
N ARG A 62 -9.68 -8.57 3.09
CA ARG A 62 -8.84 -7.44 3.51
C ARG A 62 -8.09 -7.82 4.78
N TRP A 63 -6.77 -7.72 4.73
CA TRP A 63 -5.90 -7.95 5.87
C TRP A 63 -5.53 -6.62 6.52
N GLN A 64 -6.04 -6.37 7.72
CA GLN A 64 -5.91 -5.11 8.46
C GLN A 64 -5.02 -5.25 9.70
N LYS A 65 -4.18 -6.29 9.75
CA LYS A 65 -3.26 -6.56 10.87
C LYS A 65 -1.82 -6.50 10.38
N SER A 66 -0.87 -6.40 11.31
CA SER A 66 0.55 -6.39 10.95
C SER A 66 0.99 -7.68 10.24
N PHE A 67 2.06 -7.61 9.44
CA PHE A 67 2.67 -8.81 8.84
C PHE A 67 3.13 -9.82 9.90
N LYS A 68 3.57 -9.36 11.08
CA LYS A 68 3.94 -10.24 12.20
C LYS A 68 2.74 -11.09 12.65
N THR A 69 1.57 -10.49 12.75
CA THR A 69 0.33 -11.17 13.12
C THR A 69 -0.08 -12.19 12.04
N LEU A 70 0.17 -11.90 10.76
CA LEU A 70 -0.09 -12.84 9.66
C LEU A 70 0.69 -14.14 9.86
N GLN A 71 1.98 -14.03 10.21
CA GLN A 71 2.85 -15.19 10.46
C GLN A 71 2.44 -16.01 11.69
N GLN A 72 1.71 -15.40 12.63
CA GLN A 72 1.24 -16.05 13.85
C GLN A 72 -0.11 -16.74 13.65
N ASN A 73 -1.00 -16.12 12.89
CA ASN A 73 -2.38 -16.58 12.72
C ASN A 73 -2.52 -17.69 11.69
N TYR A 74 -1.59 -17.78 10.73
CA TYR A 74 -1.64 -18.79 9.69
C TYR A 74 -0.41 -19.70 9.75
N SER A 75 -0.67 -20.92 10.19
CA SER A 75 0.26 -22.04 10.09
C SER A 75 0.18 -22.74 8.72
N ASP A 76 -0.91 -22.50 7.98
CA ASP A 76 -1.13 -23.09 6.66
C ASP A 76 -0.22 -22.46 5.61
N ASN A 77 0.36 -23.35 4.82
CA ASN A 77 1.17 -23.03 3.66
C ASN A 77 0.23 -22.98 2.45
N SER A 78 -0.12 -21.76 1.99
CA SER A 78 -0.82 -21.45 0.72
C SER A 78 -1.61 -20.13 0.84
N ILE A 79 -0.99 -19.07 1.31
CA ILE A 79 -1.58 -17.72 1.29
C ILE A 79 -0.96 -16.90 0.18
N THR A 80 -1.80 -16.21 -0.58
CA THR A 80 -1.38 -15.17 -1.52
C THR A 80 -1.60 -13.82 -0.86
N LEU A 81 -0.52 -13.12 -0.48
CA LEU A 81 -0.59 -11.76 0.03
C LEU A 81 -0.34 -10.76 -1.10
N LEU A 82 -1.36 -9.97 -1.45
CA LEU A 82 -1.28 -8.84 -2.35
C LEU A 82 -0.91 -7.58 -1.57
N ARG A 83 0.18 -6.92 -1.97
CA ARG A 83 0.53 -5.57 -1.53
C ARG A 83 0.49 -4.63 -2.72
N VAL A 84 -0.40 -3.67 -2.65
CA VAL A 84 -0.42 -2.51 -3.54
C VAL A 84 0.28 -1.37 -2.81
N TYR A 85 1.14 -0.62 -3.49
CA TYR A 85 1.92 0.46 -2.88
C TYR A 85 1.09 1.30 -1.89
N GLY A 86 1.74 1.75 -0.83
CA GLY A 86 1.11 2.60 0.20
C GLY A 86 2.02 3.78 0.50
N LYS A 87 2.38 3.95 1.78
CA LYS A 87 3.34 4.99 2.20
C LYS A 87 4.70 4.89 1.49
N SER A 88 5.11 3.69 1.09
CA SER A 88 6.34 3.46 0.33
C SER A 88 6.01 3.17 -1.14
N ALA A 89 6.66 3.91 -2.03
CA ALA A 89 6.59 3.74 -3.48
C ALA A 89 7.24 2.43 -3.98
N GLN A 90 8.14 1.86 -3.18
CA GLN A 90 8.83 0.61 -3.48
C GLN A 90 8.72 -0.36 -2.31
N PHE A 91 8.56 -1.65 -2.62
CA PHE A 91 8.61 -2.71 -1.63
C PHE A 91 9.98 -3.37 -1.64
N ALA A 92 10.77 -3.10 -0.60
CA ALA A 92 11.87 -3.97 -0.24
C ALA A 92 11.29 -5.20 0.48
N VAL A 93 11.56 -6.39 -0.03
CA VAL A 93 11.10 -7.63 0.62
C VAL A 93 12.04 -7.96 1.77
N SER A 94 11.52 -7.94 2.99
CA SER A 94 12.29 -8.19 4.22
C SER A 94 12.72 -9.65 4.34
N LYS A 95 13.70 -9.92 5.21
CA LYS A 95 14.13 -11.30 5.51
C LYS A 95 12.98 -12.15 6.04
N THR A 96 12.16 -11.60 6.93
CA THR A 96 11.01 -12.29 7.53
C THR A 96 9.94 -12.61 6.49
N GLU A 97 9.70 -11.72 5.53
CA GLU A 97 8.82 -11.99 4.39
C GLU A 97 9.35 -13.10 3.51
N ARG A 98 10.66 -13.09 3.19
CA ARG A 98 11.28 -14.18 2.41
C ARG A 98 11.15 -15.53 3.11
N GLU A 99 11.38 -15.58 4.41
CA GLU A 99 11.19 -16.82 5.18
C GLU A 99 9.72 -17.28 5.19
N TRP A 100 8.75 -16.36 5.24
CA TRP A 100 7.34 -16.70 5.12
C TRP A 100 6.97 -17.23 3.72
N VAL A 101 7.52 -16.64 2.66
CA VAL A 101 7.34 -17.12 1.28
C VAL A 101 7.97 -18.51 1.11
N LYS A 102 9.16 -18.76 1.66
CA LYS A 102 9.83 -20.08 1.56
C LYS A 102 9.00 -21.24 2.08
N LYS A 103 8.05 -20.98 2.98
CA LYS A 103 7.08 -21.96 3.49
C LYS A 103 5.92 -22.27 2.51
N GLY A 104 5.99 -21.86 1.25
CA GLY A 104 4.94 -22.16 0.25
C GLY A 104 3.93 -21.03 0.03
N ASN A 105 4.11 -19.88 0.68
CA ASN A 105 3.24 -18.72 0.48
C ASN A 105 3.66 -17.91 -0.76
N THR A 106 2.75 -17.10 -1.28
CA THR A 106 3.01 -16.18 -2.39
C THR A 106 2.90 -14.73 -1.93
N LEU A 107 3.88 -13.91 -2.30
CA LEU A 107 3.86 -12.46 -2.10
C LEU A 107 3.78 -11.76 -3.44
N VAL A 108 2.75 -10.95 -3.68
CA VAL A 108 2.55 -10.19 -4.92
C VAL A 108 2.67 -8.70 -4.64
N ASN A 109 3.63 -8.04 -5.26
CA ASN A 109 3.97 -6.65 -5.02
C ASN A 109 3.68 -5.78 -6.25
N LEU A 110 2.68 -4.91 -6.12
CA LEU A 110 2.33 -3.87 -7.10
C LEU A 110 2.92 -2.55 -6.62
N ALA A 111 4.07 -2.18 -7.17
CA ALA A 111 4.83 -0.99 -6.77
C ALA A 111 5.67 -0.45 -7.94
N PHE A 112 6.40 0.64 -7.75
CA PHE A 112 7.30 1.19 -8.77
C PHE A 112 8.62 0.39 -8.87
N GLN A 113 8.51 -0.86 -9.31
CA GLN A 113 9.61 -1.82 -9.43
C GLN A 113 10.30 -1.72 -10.80
N GLY A 114 11.56 -2.17 -10.86
CA GLY A 114 12.35 -2.14 -12.10
C GLY A 114 12.99 -0.79 -12.43
N ARG A 115 13.85 -0.78 -13.45
CA ARG A 115 14.60 0.38 -13.93
C ARG A 115 13.80 1.12 -14.99
N VAL A 116 13.98 2.43 -15.10
CA VAL A 116 13.46 3.22 -16.21
C VAL A 116 14.15 2.77 -17.49
N THR A 117 13.39 2.56 -18.57
CA THR A 117 13.87 2.14 -19.89
C THR A 117 13.29 3.04 -20.98
N GLU A 118 13.70 2.80 -22.22
CA GLU A 118 13.17 3.47 -23.42
C GLU A 118 11.77 2.97 -23.85
N ALA A 119 11.15 2.07 -23.07
CA ALA A 119 9.78 1.63 -23.34
C ALA A 119 8.82 2.83 -23.38
N PRO A 120 7.86 2.88 -24.32
CA PRO A 120 6.81 3.88 -24.31
C PRO A 120 6.05 3.88 -22.98
N PHE A 121 5.63 5.06 -22.52
CA PHE A 121 4.92 5.16 -21.24
C PHE A 121 3.62 4.33 -21.24
N SER A 122 2.83 4.41 -22.30
CA SER A 122 1.61 3.62 -22.47
C SER A 122 1.83 2.53 -23.49
N THR A 123 1.68 1.27 -23.06
CA THR A 123 1.77 0.08 -23.91
C THR A 123 0.54 -0.81 -23.70
N SER A 124 0.19 -1.61 -24.71
CA SER A 124 -0.90 -2.58 -24.66
C SER A 124 -0.33 -3.95 -25.01
N HIS A 125 -0.62 -4.95 -24.19
CA HIS A 125 -0.08 -6.30 -24.34
C HIS A 125 -1.23 -7.30 -24.41
N GLU A 126 -1.30 -8.07 -25.49
CA GLU A 126 -2.31 -9.12 -25.63
C GLU A 126 -2.01 -10.28 -24.69
N THR A 127 -3.04 -10.74 -23.96
CA THR A 127 -2.98 -11.88 -23.05
C THR A 127 -4.22 -12.75 -23.24
N ASP A 128 -4.26 -13.92 -22.60
CA ASP A 128 -5.44 -14.80 -22.61
C ASP A 128 -6.69 -14.14 -21.98
N PHE A 129 -6.50 -13.03 -21.27
CA PHE A 129 -7.56 -12.24 -20.63
C PHE A 129 -7.91 -10.98 -21.41
N GLY A 130 -7.37 -10.82 -22.62
CA GLY A 130 -7.48 -9.63 -23.45
C GLY A 130 -6.30 -8.66 -23.27
N ALA A 131 -6.44 -7.50 -23.90
CA ALA A 131 -5.42 -6.45 -23.89
C ALA A 131 -5.21 -5.90 -22.47
N VAL A 132 -3.98 -6.03 -21.96
CA VAL A 132 -3.52 -5.45 -20.69
C VAL A 132 -2.77 -4.16 -20.98
N LYS A 133 -3.30 -3.05 -20.48
CA LYS A 133 -2.66 -1.74 -20.60
C LYS A 133 -1.65 -1.52 -19.47
N ILE A 134 -0.46 -1.08 -19.83
CA ILE A 134 0.65 -0.81 -18.91
C ILE A 134 1.11 0.63 -19.09
N GLU A 135 0.98 1.43 -18.02
CA GLU A 135 1.37 2.84 -17.98
C GLU A 135 2.62 3.05 -17.11
N THR A 136 3.78 2.62 -17.62
CA THR A 136 5.09 2.88 -17.03
C THR A 136 6.19 2.55 -18.03
N THR A 137 7.29 3.31 -18.00
CA THR A 137 8.51 3.01 -18.76
C THR A 137 9.43 2.02 -18.04
N ARG A 138 9.07 1.59 -16.82
CA ARG A 138 9.91 0.71 -16.00
C ARG A 138 9.86 -0.74 -16.49
N ARG A 139 11.02 -1.41 -16.53
CA ARG A 139 11.15 -2.85 -16.79
C ARG A 139 12.19 -3.48 -15.88
N ASN A 140 12.05 -4.78 -15.64
CA ASN A 140 13.13 -5.58 -15.08
C ASN A 140 13.96 -6.20 -16.22
N THR A 141 15.25 -5.88 -16.25
CA THR A 141 16.22 -6.39 -17.23
C THR A 141 17.02 -7.59 -16.71
N ASP A 142 16.80 -7.99 -15.46
CA ASP A 142 17.50 -9.11 -14.83
C ASP A 142 16.88 -10.46 -15.29
N SER A 143 17.64 -11.55 -15.13
CA SER A 143 17.30 -12.89 -15.63
C SER A 143 16.28 -13.66 -14.76
N PHE A 144 15.18 -13.03 -14.37
CA PHE A 144 14.07 -13.71 -13.68
C PHE A 144 13.07 -14.33 -14.65
N LYS A 145 12.22 -15.24 -14.15
CA LYS A 145 11.13 -15.80 -14.95
C LYS A 145 10.07 -14.72 -15.18
N ALA A 146 10.00 -14.21 -16.41
CA ALA A 146 8.96 -13.27 -16.81
C ALA A 146 7.58 -13.96 -16.87
N ILE A 147 6.55 -13.25 -16.41
CA ILE A 147 5.12 -13.57 -16.58
C ILE A 147 4.54 -12.72 -17.70
N LEU A 148 4.87 -11.43 -17.73
CA LEU A 148 4.54 -10.50 -18.80
C LEU A 148 5.80 -9.68 -19.14
N LYS A 149 6.13 -9.56 -20.43
CA LYS A 149 7.34 -8.88 -20.90
C LYS A 149 7.12 -8.25 -22.27
N ASP A 150 8.01 -7.32 -22.60
CA ASP A 150 8.20 -6.78 -23.94
C ASP A 150 9.70 -6.73 -24.29
N ASP A 151 10.03 -6.11 -25.41
CA ASP A 151 11.40 -5.99 -25.92
C ASP A 151 12.33 -5.20 -24.98
N PHE A 152 11.78 -4.42 -24.04
CA PHE A 152 12.52 -3.62 -23.08
C PHE A 152 12.76 -4.34 -21.74
N GLY A 153 12.11 -5.50 -21.54
CA GLY A 153 12.30 -6.36 -20.37
C GLY A 153 10.99 -6.85 -19.76
N ALA A 154 11.07 -7.42 -18.55
CA ALA A 154 9.92 -7.93 -17.85
C ALA A 154 9.10 -6.80 -17.19
N ILE A 155 7.78 -6.84 -17.40
CA ILE A 155 6.79 -5.98 -16.75
C ILE A 155 6.31 -6.65 -15.46
N ILE A 156 6.15 -7.97 -15.51
CA ILE A 156 5.79 -8.81 -14.37
C ILE A 156 6.73 -9.99 -14.36
N TRP A 157 7.37 -10.26 -13.23
CA TRP A 157 8.30 -11.38 -13.09
C TRP A 157 8.14 -12.08 -11.76
N GLN A 158 8.63 -13.31 -11.74
CA GLN A 158 8.60 -14.19 -10.59
C GLN A 158 10.01 -14.49 -10.11
N GLU A 159 10.19 -14.40 -8.80
CA GLU A 159 11.35 -14.89 -8.06
C GLU A 159 10.90 -16.11 -7.24
N LYS A 160 11.36 -17.32 -7.63
CA LYS A 160 11.02 -18.56 -6.90
C LYS A 160 11.77 -18.62 -5.56
N GLN A 161 11.09 -19.05 -4.51
CA GLN A 161 11.62 -19.12 -3.14
C GLN A 161 11.27 -20.47 -2.52
N SER A 162 12.16 -21.46 -2.58
CA SER A 162 11.87 -22.82 -2.11
C SER A 162 10.51 -23.34 -2.62
N GLU A 163 9.51 -23.45 -1.73
CA GLU A 163 8.14 -23.89 -2.03
C GLU A 163 7.21 -22.76 -2.51
N GLY A 164 7.54 -21.51 -2.22
CA GLY A 164 6.75 -20.34 -2.59
C GLY A 164 7.39 -19.48 -3.68
N LYS A 165 6.86 -18.27 -3.84
CA LYS A 165 7.32 -17.32 -4.86
C LYS A 165 6.99 -15.88 -4.49
N ILE A 166 7.80 -14.96 -5.00
CA ILE A 166 7.52 -13.52 -4.98
C ILE A 166 7.23 -13.10 -6.42
N ILE A 167 6.15 -12.38 -6.63
CA ILE A 167 5.77 -11.79 -7.91
C ILE A 167 5.90 -10.28 -7.79
N TYR A 168 6.59 -9.67 -8.74
CA TYR A 168 6.78 -8.23 -8.79
C TYR A 168 6.13 -7.68 -10.07
N VAL A 169 5.46 -6.55 -9.93
CA VAL A 169 4.83 -5.80 -11.02
C VAL A 169 5.48 -4.41 -11.06
N THR A 170 5.85 -3.93 -12.25
CA THR A 170 6.54 -2.62 -12.41
C THR A 170 5.66 -1.40 -12.13
N THR A 171 4.34 -1.59 -12.09
CA THR A 171 3.37 -0.53 -11.84
C THR A 171 2.47 -0.88 -10.66
N PRO A 172 2.17 0.08 -9.78
CA PRO A 172 1.13 -0.11 -8.77
C PRO A 172 -0.29 -0.06 -9.32
N TYR A 173 -0.48 0.35 -10.57
CA TYR A 173 -1.80 0.69 -11.11
C TYR A 173 -2.43 -0.42 -11.97
N LEU A 174 -1.85 -1.63 -11.96
CA LEU A 174 -2.20 -2.72 -12.87
C LEU A 174 -3.72 -2.96 -12.97
N ALA A 175 -4.47 -2.84 -11.88
CA ALA A 175 -5.93 -2.91 -11.89
C ALA A 175 -6.58 -1.81 -11.03
N ALA A 176 -5.98 -0.62 -11.00
CA ALA A 176 -6.57 0.51 -10.27
C ALA A 176 -7.95 0.90 -10.85
N ASN A 177 -8.73 1.69 -10.12
CA ASN A 177 -10.06 2.15 -10.55
C ASN A 177 -10.03 2.86 -11.91
N ALA A 178 -8.93 3.52 -12.28
CA ALA A 178 -8.71 4.12 -13.59
C ALA A 178 -8.82 3.11 -14.76
N TYR A 179 -8.62 1.82 -14.49
CA TYR A 179 -8.67 0.72 -15.46
C TYR A 179 -10.02 -0.01 -15.47
N LYS A 180 -11.06 0.52 -14.84
CA LYS A 180 -12.40 -0.11 -14.81
C LYS A 180 -12.98 -0.41 -16.21
N LEU A 181 -12.60 0.37 -17.23
CA LEU A 181 -13.00 0.15 -18.62
C LEU A 181 -12.00 -0.69 -19.43
N SER A 182 -11.00 -1.28 -18.77
CA SER A 182 -9.97 -2.14 -19.36
C SER A 182 -10.10 -3.53 -18.73
N PRO A 183 -11.07 -4.37 -19.16
CA PRO A 183 -11.36 -5.64 -18.50
C PRO A 183 -10.14 -6.57 -18.42
N GLY A 184 -9.28 -6.55 -19.45
CA GLY A 184 -8.04 -7.34 -19.45
C GLY A 184 -7.12 -7.04 -18.26
N ASN A 185 -7.06 -5.80 -17.78
CA ASN A 185 -6.29 -5.46 -16.58
C ASN A 185 -6.86 -6.10 -15.31
N TYR A 186 -8.19 -6.07 -15.15
CA TYR A 186 -8.88 -6.62 -13.97
C TYR A 186 -8.78 -8.14 -13.95
N ASP A 187 -9.11 -8.79 -15.08
CA ASP A 187 -9.01 -10.23 -15.23
C ASP A 187 -7.57 -10.72 -15.10
N PHE A 188 -6.60 -10.00 -15.66
CA PHE A 188 -5.19 -10.40 -15.55
C PHE A 188 -4.72 -10.43 -14.10
N LEU A 189 -5.00 -9.38 -13.30
CA LEU A 189 -4.61 -9.37 -11.89
C LEU A 189 -5.37 -10.45 -11.09
N ALA A 190 -6.67 -10.63 -11.35
CA ALA A 190 -7.45 -11.68 -10.70
C ALA A 190 -6.85 -13.07 -10.94
N ASN A 191 -6.61 -13.40 -12.21
CA ASN A 191 -6.03 -14.69 -12.60
C ASN A 191 -4.60 -14.86 -12.08
N LEU A 192 -3.80 -13.79 -12.02
CA LEU A 192 -2.46 -13.81 -11.42
C LEU A 192 -2.52 -14.26 -9.95
N LEU A 193 -3.47 -13.73 -9.18
CA LEU A 193 -3.63 -14.06 -7.75
C LEU A 193 -4.25 -15.43 -7.53
N GLU A 194 -5.27 -15.79 -8.30
CA GLU A 194 -5.94 -17.11 -8.23
C GLU A 194 -4.98 -18.24 -8.64
N SER A 195 -4.20 -18.03 -9.72
CA SER A 195 -3.19 -18.99 -10.20
C SER A 195 -1.91 -19.01 -9.36
N SER A 196 -1.82 -18.18 -8.31
CA SER A 196 -0.66 -18.15 -7.43
C SER A 196 -0.52 -19.43 -6.59
N GLY A 197 -1.59 -20.22 -6.45
CA GLY A 197 -1.59 -21.49 -5.70
C GLY A 197 -1.94 -21.33 -4.21
N GLY A 198 -2.39 -20.14 -3.82
CA GLY A 198 -2.90 -19.89 -2.47
C GLY A 198 -4.40 -20.22 -2.37
N ASN A 199 -4.80 -20.84 -1.27
CA ASN A 199 -6.22 -21.12 -0.97
C ASN A 199 -6.97 -19.88 -0.49
N LYS A 200 -6.23 -18.83 -0.12
CA LYS A 200 -6.75 -17.54 0.35
C LYS A 200 -5.93 -16.40 -0.22
N ILE A 201 -6.61 -15.35 -0.66
CA ILE A 201 -6.02 -14.11 -1.16
C ILE A 201 -6.25 -13.05 -0.08
N LEU A 202 -5.16 -12.48 0.42
CA LEU A 202 -5.20 -11.39 1.40
C LEU A 202 -4.71 -10.11 0.74
N VAL A 203 -5.45 -9.02 0.87
CA VAL A 203 -5.00 -7.69 0.45
C VAL A 203 -4.52 -6.93 1.68
N ASP A 204 -3.24 -6.56 1.70
CA ASP A 204 -2.62 -5.85 2.82
C ASP A 204 -3.11 -4.40 2.89
N GLU A 205 -4.11 -4.13 3.72
CA GLU A 205 -4.65 -2.79 3.99
C GLU A 205 -3.96 -2.13 5.20
N TYR A 206 -3.19 -2.92 5.97
CA TYR A 206 -2.42 -2.42 7.10
C TYR A 206 -1.34 -1.42 6.65
N ILE A 207 -0.71 -1.65 5.50
CA ILE A 207 0.27 -0.72 4.89
C ILE A 207 -0.35 0.62 4.45
N HIS A 208 -1.67 0.66 4.27
CA HIS A 208 -2.49 1.87 3.99
C HIS A 208 -3.00 2.53 5.27
N GLY A 209 -2.74 1.94 6.44
CA GLY A 209 -3.12 2.47 7.75
C GLY A 209 -4.48 2.00 8.26
N TYR A 210 -5.17 1.11 7.54
CA TYR A 210 -6.41 0.51 8.03
C TYR A 210 -6.09 -0.60 9.03
N LYS A 211 -6.74 -0.53 10.20
CA LYS A 211 -6.58 -1.47 11.30
C LYS A 211 -7.94 -1.87 11.81
N ASP A 212 -8.12 -3.15 12.11
CA ASP A 212 -9.32 -3.59 12.83
C ASP A 212 -9.26 -3.15 14.30
N LYS A 213 -10.41 -3.24 15.00
CA LYS A 213 -10.52 -2.75 16.38
C LYS A 213 -9.54 -3.45 17.31
N GLU A 214 -9.39 -4.77 17.17
CA GLU A 214 -8.46 -5.57 17.96
C GLU A 214 -7.02 -5.08 17.77
N THR A 215 -6.59 -4.82 16.53
CA THR A 215 -5.24 -4.30 16.24
C THR A 215 -5.03 -2.91 16.82
N GLN A 216 -6.04 -2.03 16.74
CA GLN A 216 -5.99 -0.69 17.33
C GLN A 216 -5.81 -0.76 18.85
N GLU A 217 -6.62 -1.57 19.53
CA GLU A 217 -6.55 -1.75 20.99
C GLU A 217 -5.20 -2.33 21.45
N ILE A 218 -4.66 -3.32 20.73
CA ILE A 218 -3.36 -3.92 21.05
C ILE A 218 -2.24 -2.89 20.88
N GLU A 219 -2.25 -2.12 19.79
CA GLU A 219 -1.21 -1.11 19.54
C GLU A 219 -1.30 0.09 20.48
N GLU A 220 -2.51 0.56 20.80
CA GLU A 220 -2.72 1.63 21.79
C GLU A 220 -2.22 1.21 23.16
N THR A 221 -2.58 0.00 23.62
CA THR A 221 -2.11 -0.55 24.90
C THR A 221 -0.59 -0.71 24.90
N SER A 222 -0.01 -1.19 23.80
CA SER A 222 1.45 -1.34 23.65
C SER A 222 2.17 0.01 23.69
N ASN A 223 1.62 1.04 23.05
CA ASN A 223 2.16 2.40 23.06
C ASN A 223 2.11 3.02 24.46
N VAL A 224 0.99 2.85 25.16
CA VAL A 224 0.82 3.31 26.55
C VAL A 224 1.84 2.61 27.46
N PHE A 225 2.00 1.30 27.35
CA PHE A 225 3.01 0.56 28.12
C PHE A 225 4.45 0.99 27.77
N CYS A 226 4.74 1.27 26.50
CA CYS A 226 6.02 1.81 26.06
C CYS A 226 6.29 3.20 26.65
N LEU A 227 5.28 4.07 26.70
CA LEU A 227 5.40 5.38 27.37
C LEU A 227 5.63 5.23 28.87
N PHE A 228 4.90 4.33 29.53
CA PHE A 228 5.09 4.06 30.96
C PHE A 228 6.47 3.49 31.27
N THR A 229 6.96 2.51 30.50
CA THR A 229 8.30 1.96 30.69
C THR A 229 9.38 2.99 30.41
N LYS A 230 9.23 3.82 29.36
CA LYS A 230 10.16 4.93 29.10
C LYS A 230 10.18 5.95 30.23
N HIS A 231 9.01 6.34 30.74
CA HIS A 231 8.91 7.27 31.87
C HIS A 231 9.51 6.68 33.16
N TYR A 232 9.20 5.41 33.45
CA TYR A 232 9.72 4.72 34.62
C TYR A 232 11.25 4.53 34.55
N ILE A 233 11.78 4.13 33.39
CA ILE A 233 13.23 3.99 33.18
C ILE A 233 13.92 5.35 33.31
N ILE A 234 13.38 6.42 32.70
CA ILE A 234 13.94 7.77 32.83
C ILE A 234 13.94 8.24 34.29
N ASN A 235 12.84 8.05 35.02
CA ASN A 235 12.76 8.45 36.42
C ASN A 235 13.68 7.60 37.31
N TYR A 236 13.82 6.31 37.02
CA TYR A 236 14.73 5.41 37.73
C TYR A 236 16.20 5.74 37.48
N PHE A 237 16.56 6.13 36.26
CA PHE A 237 17.90 6.65 35.95
C PHE A 237 18.15 8.01 36.60
N ASN A 238 17.16 8.91 36.59
CA ASN A 238 17.28 10.20 37.26
C ASN A 238 17.40 10.08 38.79
N SER A 239 16.70 9.14 39.43
CA SER A 239 16.83 8.91 40.87
C SER A 239 18.19 8.30 41.24
N ARG A 240 18.73 7.38 40.42
CA ARG A 240 20.08 6.84 40.67
C ARG A 240 21.20 7.86 40.43
N ILE A 241 21.01 8.81 39.51
CA ILE A 241 21.97 9.90 39.30
C ILE A 241 21.94 10.87 40.49
N SER A 242 20.77 11.17 41.07
CA SER A 242 20.68 11.97 42.29
C SER A 242 21.26 11.26 43.51
N ASP A 243 21.12 9.93 43.60
CA ASP A 243 21.70 9.14 44.69
C ASP A 243 23.23 9.03 44.58
N CYS A 244 23.77 8.92 43.36
CA CYS A 244 25.23 8.98 43.12
C CYS A 244 25.82 10.37 43.37
N LEU A 245 25.08 11.46 43.18
CA LEU A 245 25.59 12.82 43.48
C LEU A 245 25.52 13.15 44.97
N ASN A 246 24.60 12.53 45.73
CA ASN A 246 24.52 12.71 47.19
C ASN A 246 25.47 11.80 47.98
N SER A 247 26.02 10.72 47.40
CA SER A 247 26.98 9.85 48.10
C SER A 247 28.44 10.34 48.03
N TYR A 248 28.74 11.42 47.29
CA TYR A 248 30.08 12.01 47.20
C TYR A 248 30.26 13.30 48.01
N PHE A 249 29.29 13.66 48.87
CA PHE A 249 29.32 14.88 49.69
C PHE A 249 29.20 14.65 51.22
N CYS A 250 29.49 13.43 51.69
CA CYS A 250 29.72 13.17 53.12
C CYS A 250 31.10 12.53 53.34
N LEU A 251 32.14 13.36 53.33
CA LEU A 251 33.39 13.19 54.09
C LEU A 251 34.00 14.58 54.33
#